data_AF-A0A368FCJ4-F1
#
_entry.id   AF-A0A368FCJ4-F1
#
_cell.length_a   1.000
_cell.length_b   1.000
_cell.length_c   1.000
_cell.angle_alpha   90.00
_cell.angle_beta   90.00
_cell.angle_gamma   90.00
#
_symmetry.space_group_name_H-M   'P 1'
#
loop_
_entity.id
_entity.type
_entity.pdbx_description
1 polymer ?
#
loop_
_entity_poly.entity_id
_entity_poly.type
_entity_poly.pdbx_seq_one_letter_code
_entity_poly.pdbx_strand_id
1 'polypeptide(L)'
;MAALLKKFRIEATDLHVINTFGRPPSRDTMSAFDQYVSSFKEDGSAQQGLISQEELQTFRGKTNRYLRTGELLQEHSREADLVVV
;
A
#
# COMPACT_ATOMS: atom_id res chain seq x y z
N MET A 1 -14.44 -12.53 12.90
CA MET A 1 -14.90 -12.07 11.58
C MET A 1 -16.08 -12.89 11.03
N ALA A 2 -16.03 -14.23 11.05
CA ALA A 2 -17.10 -15.09 10.51
C ALA A 2 -18.53 -14.75 11.01
N ALA A 3 -18.70 -14.51 12.31
CA ALA A 3 -20.01 -14.12 12.87
C ALA A 3 -20.53 -12.78 12.32
N LEU A 4 -19.64 -11.86 11.95
CA LEU A 4 -19.98 -10.57 11.37
C LEU A 4 -20.43 -10.74 9.90
N LEU A 5 -19.70 -11.51 9.10
CA LEU A 5 -20.05 -11.84 7.72
C LEU A 5 -21.43 -12.51 7.64
N LYS A 6 -21.71 -13.45 8.56
CA LYS A 6 -23.03 -14.08 8.66
C LYS A 6 -24.16 -13.08 8.93
N LYS A 7 -23.93 -12.05 9.75
CA LYS A 7 -24.92 -10.98 9.98
C LYS A 7 -25.19 -10.17 8.72
N PHE A 8 -24.17 -9.94 7.89
CA PHE A 8 -24.30 -9.31 6.58
C PHE A 8 -24.84 -10.27 5.50
N ARG A 9 -25.12 -11.53 5.84
CA ARG A 9 -25.57 -12.58 4.90
C ARG A 9 -24.59 -12.77 3.74
N ILE A 10 -23.31 -12.56 3.99
CA ILE A 10 -22.24 -12.82 3.05
C ILE A 10 -21.77 -14.26 3.28
N GLU A 11 -21.99 -15.12 2.29
CA GLU A 11 -21.48 -16.48 2.26
C GLU A 11 -20.06 -16.47 1.72
N ALA A 12 -19.09 -16.22 2.60
CA ALA A 12 -17.67 -16.30 2.25
C ALA A 12 -17.24 -17.77 2.18
N THR A 13 -16.56 -18.15 1.10
CA THR A 13 -16.00 -19.50 0.92
C THR A 13 -14.89 -19.76 1.93
N ASP A 14 -13.94 -18.83 2.05
CA ASP A 14 -12.79 -18.95 2.93
C ASP A 14 -12.50 -17.64 3.66
N LEU A 15 -11.87 -17.76 4.83
CA LEU A 15 -11.39 -16.63 5.61
C LEU A 15 -9.90 -16.83 5.90
N HIS A 16 -9.07 -16.00 5.27
CA HIS A 16 -7.62 -16.01 5.48
C HIS A 16 -7.17 -14.80 6.30
N VAL A 17 -6.35 -15.05 7.33
CA VAL A 17 -5.74 -13.99 8.16
C VAL A 17 -4.28 -13.82 7.78
N ILE A 18 -3.92 -12.65 7.25
CA ILE A 18 -2.55 -12.33 6.83
C ILE A 18 -1.81 -11.61 7.96
N ASN A 19 -0.85 -12.30 8.58
CA ASN A 19 -0.05 -11.77 9.69
C ASN A 19 1.15 -10.92 9.22
N THR A 20 1.46 -10.94 7.92
CA THR A 20 2.66 -10.29 7.35
C THR A 20 2.42 -8.84 6.93
N PHE A 21 1.23 -8.29 7.19
CA PHE A 21 0.86 -6.92 6.82
C PHE A 21 1.75 -5.86 7.49
N GLY A 22 2.20 -6.10 8.72
CA GLY A 22 3.07 -5.18 9.46
C GLY A 22 4.53 -5.18 8.99
N ARG A 23 4.92 -6.04 8.04
CA ARG A 23 6.28 -6.09 7.51
C ARG A 23 6.54 -4.90 6.58
N PRO A 24 7.78 -4.39 6.52
CA PRO A 24 8.12 -3.37 5.53
C PRO A 24 7.93 -3.92 4.10
N PRO A 25 7.64 -3.04 3.13
CA PRO A 25 7.63 -3.43 1.72
C PRO A 25 9.01 -3.94 1.27
N SER A 26 9.05 -4.66 0.16
CA SER A 26 10.27 -5.13 -0.47
C SER A 26 11.16 -3.97 -0.93
N ARG A 27 12.45 -4.27 -1.13
CA ARG A 27 13.41 -3.28 -1.64
C ARG A 27 13.05 -2.83 -3.06
N ASP A 28 12.58 -3.75 -3.89
CA ASP A 28 12.22 -3.45 -5.27
C ASP A 28 11.01 -2.51 -5.33
N THR A 29 10.00 -2.74 -4.50
CA THR A 29 8.83 -1.85 -4.38
C THR A 29 9.22 -0.48 -3.84
N MET A 30 10.11 -0.41 -2.84
CA MET A 30 10.62 0.87 -2.35
C MET A 30 11.40 1.62 -3.44
N SER A 31 12.27 0.93 -4.19
CA SER A 31 13.04 1.53 -5.28
C SER A 31 12.14 2.04 -6.41
N ALA A 32 11.11 1.27 -6.80
CA ALA A 32 10.14 1.68 -7.80
C ALA A 32 9.35 2.91 -7.35
N PHE A 33 8.95 2.96 -6.07
CA PHE A 33 8.31 4.13 -5.49
C PHE A 33 9.24 5.35 -5.51
N ASP A 34 10.49 5.21 -5.05
CA ASP A 34 11.46 6.31 -5.02
C ASP A 34 11.74 6.88 -6.41
N GLN A 35 11.82 6.01 -7.43
CA GLN A 35 11.94 6.42 -8.82
C GLN A 35 10.68 7.16 -9.28
N TYR A 36 9.49 6.65 -8.97
CA TYR A 36 8.21 7.29 -9.33
C TYR A 36 8.06 8.67 -8.71
N VAL A 37 8.39 8.84 -7.43
CA VAL A 37 8.24 10.13 -6.75
C VAL A 37 9.37 11.12 -7.04
N SER A 38 10.48 10.68 -7.64
CA SER A 38 11.67 11.52 -7.87
C SER A 38 11.36 12.83 -8.62
N SER A 39 10.47 12.79 -9.61
CA SER A 39 10.06 13.95 -10.41
C SER A 39 9.20 14.97 -9.66
N PHE A 40 8.71 14.61 -8.47
CA PHE A 40 7.85 15.46 -7.65
C PHE A 40 8.55 15.96 -6.38
N LYS A 41 9.82 15.59 -6.15
CA LYS A 41 10.60 16.05 -4.99
C LYS A 41 11.22 17.41 -5.28
N GLU A 42 11.34 18.25 -4.26
CA GLU A 42 12.14 19.47 -4.33
C GLU A 42 13.58 19.12 -4.75
N ASP A 43 14.05 19.72 -5.84
CA ASP A 43 15.39 19.52 -6.41
C ASP A 43 16.32 20.72 -6.16
N GLY A 44 15.89 21.64 -5.28
CA GLY A 44 16.59 22.91 -5.03
C GLY A 44 16.37 23.97 -6.11
N SER A 45 15.57 23.68 -7.15
CA SER A 45 15.05 24.72 -8.03
C SER A 45 13.97 25.53 -7.30
N ALA A 46 13.77 26.79 -7.70
CA ALA A 46 12.74 27.65 -7.12
C ALA A 46 11.30 27.25 -7.54
N GLN A 47 11.09 26.02 -8.02
CA GLN A 47 9.77 25.50 -8.37
C GLN A 47 8.93 25.30 -7.10
N GLN A 48 7.86 26.09 -6.99
CA GLN A 48 6.87 25.94 -5.93
C GLN A 48 5.94 24.75 -6.20
N GLY A 49 5.53 24.06 -5.14
CA GLY A 49 4.55 22.96 -5.20
C GLY A 49 5.16 21.56 -5.34
N LEU A 50 6.48 21.41 -5.21
CA LEU A 50 7.14 20.13 -5.09
C LEU A 50 7.07 19.61 -3.64
N ILE A 51 7.17 18.29 -3.48
CA ILE A 51 7.07 17.60 -2.20
C ILE A 51 8.39 17.76 -1.44
N SER A 52 8.30 18.25 -0.20
CA SER A 52 9.47 18.42 0.67
C SER A 52 9.93 17.08 1.25
N GLN A 53 11.19 17.03 1.70
CA GLN A 53 11.71 15.82 2.34
C GLN A 53 11.01 15.53 3.68
N GLU A 54 10.65 16.58 4.43
CA GLU A 54 9.94 16.50 5.69
C GLU A 54 8.52 15.95 5.51
N GLU A 55 7.82 16.36 4.45
CA GLU A 55 6.50 15.83 4.10
C GLU A 55 6.57 14.32 3.82
N LEU A 56 7.55 13.88 3.03
CA LEU A 56 7.78 12.46 2.76
C LEU A 56 8.08 11.66 4.03
N GLN A 57 8.86 12.21 4.95
CA GLN A 57 9.14 11.54 6.23
C GLN A 57 7.88 11.47 7.10
N THR A 58 7.07 12.52 7.13
CA THR A 58 5.81 12.58 7.89
C THR A 58 4.84 11.49 7.42
N PHE A 59 4.75 11.26 6.11
CA PHE A 59 3.84 10.26 5.54
C PHE A 59 4.46 8.87 5.34
N ARG A 60 5.74 8.66 5.68
CA ARG A 60 6.47 7.40 5.45
C ARG A 60 5.72 6.16 5.92
N GLY A 61 5.13 6.20 7.12
CA GLY A 61 4.37 5.06 7.66
C GLY A 61 3.12 4.73 6.84
N LYS A 62 2.40 5.74 6.34
CA LYS A 62 1.23 5.58 5.48
C LYS A 62 1.63 5.02 4.12
N THR A 63 2.68 5.59 3.52
CA THR A 63 3.24 5.13 2.25
C THR A 63 3.67 3.68 2.32
N ASN A 64 4.45 3.29 3.35
CA ASN A 64 4.89 1.91 3.52
C ASN A 64 3.72 0.92 3.63
N ARG A 65 2.64 1.30 4.33
CA ARG A 65 1.43 0.46 4.40
C ARG A 65 0.80 0.27 3.04
N TYR A 66 0.64 1.34 2.25
CA TYR A 66 0.05 1.21 0.91
C TYR A 66 0.92 0.38 -0.04
N LEU A 67 2.24 0.57 0.00
CA LEU A 67 3.17 -0.26 -0.77
C LEU A 67 3.05 -1.73 -0.39
N ARG A 68 3.01 -2.04 0.92
CA ARG A 68 2.84 -3.41 1.41
C ARG A 68 1.47 -3.99 1.07
N THR A 69 0.39 -3.20 1.11
CA THR A 69 -0.92 -3.62 0.62
C THR A 69 -0.84 -3.99 -0.85
N GLY A 70 -0.18 -3.17 -1.68
CA GLY A 70 0.01 -3.46 -3.10
C GLY A 70 0.69 -4.81 -3.35
N GLU A 71 1.75 -5.12 -2.61
CA GLU A 71 2.42 -6.42 -2.69
C GLU A 71 1.50 -7.59 -2.34
N LEU A 72 0.75 -7.48 -1.24
CA LEU A 72 -0.15 -8.54 -0.78
C LEU A 72 -1.31 -8.78 -1.75
N LEU A 73 -1.80 -7.72 -2.41
CA LEU A 73 -2.80 -7.85 -3.47
C LEU A 73 -2.25 -8.58 -4.68
N GLN A 74 -1.01 -8.30 -5.07
CA GLN A 74 -0.35 -9.04 -6.15
C GLN A 74 -0.05 -10.50 -5.75
N GLU A 75 0.23 -10.78 -4.48
CA GLU A 75 0.50 -12.13 -3.98
C GLU A 75 -0.78 -12.99 -3.91
N HIS A 76 -1.90 -12.42 -3.45
CA HIS A 76 -3.11 -13.19 -3.12
C HIS A 76 -4.31 -12.95 -4.04
N SER A 77 -4.29 -11.90 -4.87
CA SER A 77 -5.48 -11.46 -5.62
C SER A 77 -5.18 -11.02 -7.05
N ARG A 78 -4.03 -11.43 -7.62
CA ARG A 78 -3.62 -11.07 -8.99
C ARG A 78 -4.64 -11.46 -10.07
N GLU A 79 -5.34 -12.57 -9.85
CA GLU A 79 -6.28 -13.17 -10.81
C GLU A 79 -7.75 -12.97 -10.39
N ALA A 80 -8.01 -12.11 -9.40
CA ALA A 80 -9.36 -11.82 -8.95
C ALA A 80 -10.10 -10.94 -9.97
N ASP A 81 -11.39 -11.21 -10.19
CA ASP A 81 -12.26 -10.37 -11.03
C ASP A 81 -12.49 -8.98 -10.44
N LEU A 82 -12.55 -8.89 -9.11
CA LEU A 82 -12.76 -7.66 -8.35
C LEU A 82 -12.10 -7.76 -6.97
N VAL A 83 -11.46 -6.67 -6.55
CA VAL A 83 -10.86 -6.53 -5.22
C VAL A 83 -11.51 -5.34 -4.50
N VAL A 84 -11.98 -5.57 -3.27
CA VAL A 84 -12.49 -4.52 -2.37
C VAL A 84 -11.53 -4.40 -1.17
N VAL A 85 -10.89 -3.24 -1.02
CA VAL A 85 -9.80 -2.97 -0.05
C VAL A 85 -10.17 -1.83 0.90
#